data_AF-A0A5C8ED44-F1
#
_entry.id   AF-A0A5C8ED44-F1
#
_cell.length_a   1.000
_cell.length_b   1.000
_cell.length_c   1.000
_cell.angle_alpha   90.00
_cell.angle_beta   90.00
_cell.angle_gamma   90.00
#
_symmetry.space_group_name_H-M   'P 1'
#
loop_
_entity.id
_entity.type
_entity.pdbx_description
1 polymer ?
#
loop_
_entity_poly.entity_id
_entity_poly.type
_entity_poly.pdbx_seq_one_letter_code
_entity_poly.pdbx_strand_id
1 'polypeptide(L)'
;MNLEKLKECKSKYDLANLLKYSLQSLSCILFKDIDSNYSMFYIDKKDGTKREILAPNEKLKKVQKNLSKILCKSYECINKNPKAVHGFIEKKSIITNAKMHKNKRYVLNIDLKDFFPSITFNRIVGFFKKNKHFQLEHEVAILIAQILCHKGKLPQGSPSSPIMSNLIMLSLDKELNILSKKYGLIYTRYADDITFSTNKRKFPKEIAYSINNVDWNVSKILERLINNYHFEINHNKTRMQYRTSRQETTGIVVNKKVNVSRTYIRNIRAMLNKMICNYTMDEYDSFKSSIKGRIDFIYQVRKDYIDLKDKKNYEKDLIVKLFNKYFYFDKFVNNSNVTILTEGKTDKVYIDVAFSHFKNEYNYDIDIVRHSDMFLNITKLNGIKKLKGFIDNYKDKYKQEIVPLLKKSKIENSKYPVVIIIDSDEIEFLKQLKLFDDKYNLKNKYIFKKPNLYCFHLPQLDDKEFFSIEYYFQENIRNKYINGKRLRDIIEKENIYKIDDKSLTKSKFSQYIRKLRYDNEKKTDINSNNKKIFSEFKKIFDLIDEILKDYNTRIQK
;
A
#
# COMPACT_ATOMS: atom_id res chain seq x y z
N MET A 1 9.34 -11.96 25.46
CA MET A 1 10.45 -11.01 25.70
C MET A 1 10.01 -9.58 26.02
N ASN A 2 9.00 -8.97 25.36
CA ASN A 2 8.63 -7.56 25.65
C ASN A 2 7.53 -7.39 26.73
N LEU A 3 6.63 -8.35 26.92
CA LEU A 3 5.65 -8.31 28.01
C LEU A 3 6.33 -8.44 29.38
N GLU A 4 7.22 -9.43 29.55
CA GLU A 4 7.98 -9.60 30.78
C GLU A 4 8.82 -8.37 31.13
N LYS A 5 9.53 -7.78 30.14
CA LYS A 5 10.26 -6.52 30.35
C LYS A 5 9.40 -5.36 30.83
N LEU A 6 8.13 -5.30 30.39
CA LEU A 6 7.21 -4.27 30.87
C LEU A 6 6.77 -4.55 32.32
N LYS A 7 6.60 -5.83 32.68
CA LYS A 7 6.26 -6.26 34.05
C LYS A 7 7.42 -6.08 35.03
N GLU A 8 8.65 -6.20 34.56
CA GLU A 8 9.86 -5.96 35.34
C GLU A 8 10.04 -4.48 35.73
N CYS A 9 9.36 -3.56 35.05
CA CYS A 9 9.41 -2.14 35.38
C CYS A 9 8.69 -1.89 36.71
N LYS A 10 9.44 -1.46 37.74
CA LYS A 10 8.90 -1.13 39.07
C LYS A 10 8.81 0.38 39.31
N SER A 11 9.52 1.16 38.50
CA SER A 11 9.60 2.62 38.64
C SER A 11 9.45 3.36 37.30
N LYS A 12 9.27 4.68 37.39
CA LYS A 12 9.28 5.56 36.20
C LYS A 12 10.61 5.51 35.44
N TYR A 13 11.72 5.28 36.14
CA TYR A 13 13.05 5.14 35.53
C TYR A 13 13.13 3.89 34.65
N ASP A 14 12.62 2.76 35.12
CA ASP A 14 12.65 1.50 34.38
C ASP A 14 11.87 1.62 33.06
N LEU A 15 10.68 2.23 33.12
CA LEU A 15 9.86 2.44 31.93
C LEU A 15 10.54 3.40 30.94
N ALA A 16 11.14 4.50 31.43
CA ALA A 16 11.87 5.43 30.58
C ALA A 16 13.03 4.72 29.84
N ASN A 17 13.81 3.92 30.57
CA ASN A 17 14.89 3.11 30.00
C ASN A 17 14.38 2.10 28.97
N LEU A 18 13.28 1.40 29.26
CA LEU A 18 12.64 0.48 28.31
C LEU A 18 12.20 1.18 27.02
N LEU A 19 11.74 2.43 27.12
CA LEU A 19 11.37 3.27 25.98
C LEU A 19 12.56 3.90 25.26
N LYS A 20 13.79 3.72 25.79
CA LYS A 20 15.06 4.30 25.32
C LYS A 20 15.17 5.82 25.51
N TYR A 21 14.74 6.30 26.68
CA TYR A 21 14.82 7.70 27.08
C TYR A 21 15.36 7.81 28.51
N SER A 22 16.06 8.91 28.83
CA SER A 22 16.28 9.28 30.23
C SER A 22 14.97 9.78 30.84
N LEU A 23 14.77 9.59 32.15
CA LEU A 23 13.55 10.07 32.81
C LEU A 23 13.37 11.59 32.63
N GLN A 24 14.44 12.38 32.76
CA GLN A 24 14.39 13.82 32.55
C GLN A 24 13.92 14.19 31.14
N SER A 25 14.45 13.50 30.11
CA SER A 25 14.05 13.76 28.72
C SER A 25 12.57 13.41 28.48
N LEU A 26 12.11 12.29 29.06
CA LEU A 26 10.71 11.86 28.95
C LEU A 26 9.77 12.83 29.67
N SER A 27 10.11 13.24 30.89
CA SER A 27 9.34 14.22 31.65
C SER A 27 9.25 15.57 30.94
N CYS A 28 10.35 16.03 30.34
CA CYS A 28 10.36 17.26 29.53
C CYS A 28 9.39 17.17 28.35
N ILE A 29 9.39 16.02 27.63
CA ILE A 29 8.45 15.78 26.53
C ILE A 29 7.00 15.78 27.02
N LEU A 30 6.72 15.16 28.17
CA LEU A 30 5.34 14.99 28.65
C LEU A 30 4.75 16.23 29.31
N PHE A 31 5.55 17.02 30.05
CA PHE A 31 5.01 18.04 30.97
C PHE A 31 5.40 19.47 30.65
N LYS A 32 6.48 19.71 29.89
CA LYS A 32 6.98 21.09 29.72
C LYS A 32 6.01 21.97 28.93
N ASP A 33 5.39 21.44 27.87
CA ASP A 33 4.41 22.14 27.04
C ASP A 33 3.30 21.18 26.57
N ILE A 34 2.42 20.79 27.50
CA ILE A 34 1.37 19.76 27.27
C ILE A 34 0.46 20.11 26.08
N ASP A 35 0.10 21.38 25.90
CA ASP A 35 -0.77 21.80 24.81
C ASP A 35 -0.04 21.81 23.45
N SER A 36 1.28 22.03 23.43
CA SER A 36 2.09 21.94 22.21
C SER A 36 2.36 20.51 21.74
N ASN A 37 2.01 19.51 22.57
CA ASN A 37 2.25 18.11 22.25
C ASN A 37 1.34 17.57 21.14
N TYR A 38 0.23 18.25 20.86
CA TYR A 38 -0.71 17.86 19.82
C TYR A 38 -1.08 19.04 18.92
N SER A 39 -1.14 18.79 17.62
CA SER A 39 -1.77 19.69 16.66
C SER A 39 -3.15 19.15 16.27
N MET A 40 -4.14 20.05 16.25
CA MET A 40 -5.50 19.74 15.90
C MET A 40 -5.76 20.06 14.42
N PHE A 41 -6.42 19.16 13.71
CA PHE A 41 -6.94 19.42 12.37
C PHE A 41 -8.21 18.59 12.13
N TYR A 42 -8.94 18.92 11.06
CA TYR A 42 -10.22 18.28 10.75
C TYR A 42 -10.14 17.43 9.48
N ILE A 43 -10.89 16.33 9.47
CA ILE A 43 -11.15 15.50 8.29
C ILE A 43 -12.66 15.39 8.10
N ASP A 44 -13.15 15.54 6.87
CA ASP A 44 -14.57 15.37 6.58
C ASP A 44 -15.02 13.91 6.76
N LYS A 45 -16.13 13.71 7.48
CA LYS A 45 -16.83 12.43 7.53
C LYS A 45 -17.69 12.27 6.29
N LYS A 46 -18.15 11.04 6.07
CA LYS A 46 -19.05 10.70 4.95
C LYS A 46 -20.40 11.44 4.98
N ASP A 47 -20.84 11.85 6.17
CA ASP A 47 -22.07 12.60 6.40
C ASP A 47 -21.87 14.13 6.30
N GLY A 48 -20.66 14.58 5.93
CA GLY A 48 -20.31 16.00 5.83
C GLY A 48 -19.91 16.65 7.16
N THR A 49 -20.07 15.97 8.30
CA THR A 49 -19.59 16.49 9.59
C THR A 49 -18.07 16.40 9.69
N LYS A 50 -17.45 17.27 10.48
CA LYS A 50 -16.00 17.25 10.68
C LYS A 50 -15.59 16.25 11.76
N ARG A 51 -14.49 15.53 11.55
CA ARG A 51 -13.81 14.70 12.54
C ARG A 51 -12.54 15.43 12.99
N GLU A 52 -12.50 15.77 14.27
CA GLU A 52 -11.29 16.29 14.91
C GLU A 52 -10.23 15.18 15.00
N ILE A 53 -9.01 15.49 14.58
CA ILE A 53 -7.81 14.65 14.70
C ILE A 53 -6.76 15.43 15.50
N LEU A 54 -6.20 14.74 16.49
CA LEU A 54 -5.12 15.24 17.34
C LEU A 54 -3.84 14.48 16.97
N ALA A 55 -2.97 15.10 16.18
CA ALA A 55 -1.69 14.52 15.81
C ALA A 55 -0.60 14.91 16.82
N PRO A 56 0.14 13.94 17.40
CA PRO A 56 1.23 14.25 18.30
C PRO A 56 2.42 14.87 17.56
N ASN A 57 3.13 15.78 18.22
CA ASN A 57 4.40 16.32 17.72
C ASN A 57 5.46 15.21 17.56
N GLU A 58 6.52 15.46 16.80
CA GLU A 58 7.51 14.42 16.47
C GLU A 58 8.25 13.84 17.69
N LYS A 59 8.40 14.60 18.78
CA LYS A 59 9.02 14.11 20.02
C LYS A 59 8.12 13.09 20.72
N LEU A 60 6.87 13.46 21.01
CA LEU A 60 5.89 12.58 21.66
C LEU A 60 5.54 11.37 20.76
N LYS A 61 5.41 11.59 19.45
CA LYS A 61 5.14 10.52 18.47
C LYS A 61 6.21 9.43 18.49
N LYS A 62 7.49 9.76 18.71
CA LYS A 62 8.57 8.77 18.86
C LYS A 62 8.39 7.92 20.12
N VAL A 63 8.11 8.55 21.25
CA VAL A 63 7.82 7.86 22.53
C VAL A 63 6.63 6.92 22.37
N GLN A 64 5.52 7.42 21.83
CA GLN A 64 4.30 6.66 21.60
C GLN A 64 4.51 5.50 20.60
N LYS A 65 5.35 5.67 19.56
CA LYS A 65 5.73 4.58 18.66
C LYS A 65 6.52 3.48 19.39
N ASN A 66 7.44 3.84 20.28
CA ASN A 66 8.21 2.86 21.05
C ASN A 66 7.30 2.09 22.00
N LEU A 67 6.41 2.80 22.71
CA LEU A 67 5.41 2.18 23.58
C LEU A 67 4.47 1.27 22.78
N SER A 68 3.96 1.75 21.63
CA SER A 68 3.08 0.98 20.74
C SER A 68 3.72 -0.35 20.32
N LYS A 69 5.01 -0.39 19.99
CA LYS A 69 5.73 -1.64 19.67
C LYS A 69 5.75 -2.63 20.83
N ILE A 70 5.91 -2.14 22.07
CA ILE A 70 5.89 -2.99 23.26
C ILE A 70 4.47 -3.54 23.45
N LEU A 71 3.46 -2.66 23.41
CA LEU A 71 2.05 -3.02 23.59
C LEU A 71 1.54 -3.99 22.50
N CYS A 72 1.95 -3.84 21.24
CA CYS A 72 1.58 -4.76 20.17
C CYS A 72 2.06 -6.17 20.45
N LYS A 73 3.32 -6.33 20.84
CA LYS A 73 3.87 -7.65 21.20
C LYS A 73 3.20 -8.22 22.45
N SER A 74 2.91 -7.38 23.45
CA SER A 74 2.15 -7.81 24.62
C SER A 74 0.76 -8.29 24.26
N TYR A 75 0.05 -7.59 23.35
CA TYR A 75 -1.26 -7.99 22.84
C TYR A 75 -1.21 -9.33 22.12
N GLU A 76 -0.21 -9.57 21.27
CA GLU A 76 -0.01 -10.85 20.58
C GLU A 76 0.16 -12.02 21.56
N CYS A 77 0.86 -11.82 22.68
CA CYS A 77 1.04 -12.84 23.70
C CYS A 77 -0.26 -13.20 24.45
N ILE A 78 -1.16 -12.24 24.65
CA ILE A 78 -2.33 -12.42 25.54
C ILE A 78 -3.65 -12.62 24.78
N ASN A 79 -3.73 -12.21 23.52
CA ASN A 79 -4.95 -12.32 22.73
C ASN A 79 -5.23 -13.78 22.33
N LYS A 80 -6.17 -14.42 23.05
CA LYS A 80 -6.60 -15.80 22.80
C LYS A 80 -7.57 -15.94 21.62
N ASN A 81 -8.03 -14.85 21.01
CA ASN A 81 -8.95 -14.89 19.87
C ASN A 81 -8.50 -13.99 18.70
N PRO A 82 -7.38 -14.33 18.03
CA PRO A 82 -6.84 -13.53 16.93
C PRO A 82 -7.71 -13.55 15.65
N LYS A 83 -8.81 -14.33 15.65
CA LYS A 83 -9.72 -14.42 14.50
C LYS A 83 -10.82 -13.37 14.52
N ALA A 84 -11.26 -12.91 15.69
CA ALA A 84 -12.39 -11.98 15.79
C ALA A 84 -11.99 -10.51 15.61
N VAL A 85 -10.78 -10.10 16.00
CA VAL A 85 -10.33 -8.71 15.91
C VAL A 85 -9.55 -8.48 14.62
N HIS A 86 -10.00 -7.51 13.82
CA HIS A 86 -9.40 -7.16 12.53
C HIS A 86 -8.89 -5.71 12.46
N GLY A 87 -9.36 -4.83 13.34
CA GLY A 87 -8.91 -3.43 13.39
C GLY A 87 -7.56 -3.31 14.09
N PHE A 88 -6.64 -2.56 13.48
CA PHE A 88 -5.31 -2.24 14.05
C PHE A 88 -4.41 -3.45 14.36
N ILE A 89 -4.68 -4.60 13.75
CA ILE A 89 -3.86 -5.80 13.88
C ILE A 89 -3.06 -6.03 12.60
N GLU A 90 -1.80 -6.41 12.75
CA GLU A 90 -0.94 -6.71 11.62
C GLU A 90 -1.54 -7.83 10.76
N LYS A 91 -1.42 -7.73 9.43
CA LYS A 91 -1.98 -8.68 8.45
C LYS A 91 -3.51 -8.82 8.48
N LYS A 92 -4.22 -7.99 9.24
CA LYS A 92 -5.68 -7.84 9.18
C LYS A 92 -6.05 -6.54 8.47
N SER A 93 -7.26 -6.51 7.95
CA SER A 93 -7.81 -5.40 7.18
C SER A 93 -9.34 -5.49 7.11
N ILE A 94 -9.97 -4.43 6.61
CA ILE A 94 -11.40 -4.41 6.27
C ILE A 94 -11.79 -5.56 5.32
N ILE A 95 -10.86 -6.02 4.46
CA ILE A 95 -11.08 -7.15 3.55
C ILE A 95 -11.11 -8.46 4.32
N THR A 96 -10.15 -8.67 5.23
CA THR A 96 -10.14 -9.89 6.06
C THR A 96 -11.36 -9.96 6.98
N ASN A 97 -11.83 -8.81 7.47
CA ASN A 97 -13.06 -8.71 8.24
C ASN A 97 -14.26 -9.14 7.40
N ALA A 98 -14.42 -8.53 6.22
CA ALA A 98 -15.50 -8.82 5.30
C ALA A 98 -15.58 -10.30 4.87
N LYS A 99 -14.43 -10.96 4.69
CA LYS A 99 -14.38 -12.39 4.36
C LYS A 99 -15.08 -13.29 5.39
N MET A 100 -15.13 -12.89 6.67
CA MET A 100 -15.78 -13.66 7.73
C MET A 100 -17.32 -13.66 7.60
N HIS A 101 -17.90 -12.63 6.98
CA HIS A 101 -19.34 -12.43 6.88
C HIS A 101 -19.91 -12.67 5.49
N LYS A 102 -19.15 -13.34 4.60
CA LYS A 102 -19.65 -13.69 3.26
C LYS A 102 -20.77 -14.75 3.31
N ASN A 103 -21.71 -14.69 2.37
CA ASN A 103 -22.80 -15.67 2.23
C ASN A 103 -23.63 -15.86 3.50
N LYS A 104 -24.05 -14.75 4.12
CA LYS A 104 -24.84 -14.75 5.36
C LYS A 104 -26.28 -14.32 5.11
N ARG A 105 -27.24 -14.94 5.80
CA ARG A 105 -28.65 -14.54 5.72
C ARG A 105 -28.88 -13.17 6.34
N TYR A 106 -28.16 -12.90 7.43
CA TYR A 106 -28.23 -11.66 8.19
C TYR A 106 -26.82 -11.17 8.53
N VAL A 107 -26.61 -9.86 8.42
CA VAL A 107 -25.40 -9.14 8.86
C VAL A 107 -25.86 -7.92 9.64
N LEU A 108 -25.55 -7.89 10.93
CA LEU A 108 -25.80 -6.78 11.83
C LEU A 108 -24.50 -6.03 12.08
N ASN A 109 -24.49 -4.73 11.82
CA ASN A 109 -23.39 -3.83 12.15
C ASN A 109 -23.78 -2.91 13.29
N ILE A 110 -22.87 -2.74 14.25
CA ILE A 110 -23.01 -1.90 15.42
C ILE A 110 -21.75 -1.02 15.50
N ASP A 111 -21.91 0.27 15.74
CA ASP A 111 -20.84 1.25 15.92
C ASP A 111 -20.87 1.69 17.39
N LEU A 112 -19.70 1.93 18.00
CA LEU A 112 -19.60 2.44 19.37
C LEU A 112 -19.47 3.96 19.37
N LYS A 113 -20.24 4.65 20.22
CA LYS A 113 -20.14 6.11 20.39
C LYS A 113 -18.81 6.48 21.02
N ASP A 114 -18.18 7.54 20.50
CA ASP A 114 -16.96 8.16 21.02
C ASP A 114 -15.88 7.16 21.46
N PHE A 115 -15.64 6.15 20.63
CA PHE A 115 -14.85 4.98 20.99
C PHE A 115 -13.50 5.31 21.64
N PHE A 116 -12.68 6.15 21.01
CA PHE A 116 -11.39 6.57 21.58
C PHE A 116 -11.57 7.46 22.83
N PRO A 117 -12.35 8.56 22.78
CA PRO A 117 -12.59 9.39 23.97
C PRO A 117 -13.18 8.66 25.18
N SER A 118 -13.95 7.59 24.97
CA SER A 118 -14.51 6.77 26.06
C SER A 118 -13.43 6.03 26.88
N ILE A 119 -12.24 5.83 26.30
CA ILE A 119 -11.10 5.21 26.97
C ILE A 119 -10.34 6.31 27.72
N THR A 120 -10.70 6.49 28.99
CA THR A 120 -10.14 7.52 29.86
C THR A 120 -8.83 7.11 30.51
N PHE A 121 -8.07 8.09 30.97
CA PHE A 121 -6.84 7.92 31.74
C PHE A 121 -7.00 6.91 32.88
N ASN A 122 -8.06 7.06 33.68
CA ASN A 122 -8.33 6.16 34.81
C ASN A 122 -8.63 4.72 34.37
N ARG A 123 -9.29 4.52 33.23
CA ARG A 123 -9.49 3.17 32.66
C ARG A 123 -8.17 2.53 32.26
N ILE A 124 -7.25 3.30 31.68
CA ILE A 124 -5.91 2.81 31.30
C ILE A 124 -5.08 2.45 32.53
N VAL A 125 -5.03 3.33 33.54
CA VAL A 125 -4.33 3.04 34.80
C VAL A 125 -4.92 1.80 35.47
N GLY A 126 -6.25 1.75 35.61
CA GLY A 126 -6.95 0.61 36.19
C GLY A 126 -6.70 -0.69 35.43
N PHE A 127 -6.67 -0.64 34.09
CA PHE A 127 -6.34 -1.79 33.26
C PHE A 127 -4.94 -2.32 33.55
N PHE A 128 -3.89 -1.48 33.48
CA PHE A 128 -2.52 -1.96 33.68
C PHE A 128 -2.25 -2.45 35.11
N LYS A 129 -2.91 -1.87 36.12
CA LYS A 129 -2.81 -2.33 37.51
C LYS A 129 -3.53 -3.66 37.76
N LYS A 130 -4.76 -3.80 37.26
CA LYS A 130 -5.64 -4.93 37.64
C LYS A 130 -5.59 -6.11 36.67
N ASN A 131 -5.16 -5.89 35.42
CA ASN A 131 -5.11 -6.97 34.45
C ASN A 131 -4.04 -7.98 34.83
N LYS A 132 -4.44 -9.25 35.01
CA LYS A 132 -3.57 -10.37 35.42
C LYS A 132 -2.34 -10.62 34.55
N HIS A 133 -2.32 -10.11 33.31
CA HIS A 133 -1.17 -10.25 32.43
C HIS A 133 -0.13 -9.13 32.63
N PHE A 134 -0.54 -8.01 33.22
CA PHE A 134 0.30 -6.83 33.38
C PHE A 134 0.64 -6.59 34.85
N GLN A 135 -0.36 -6.39 35.72
CA GLN A 135 -0.19 -6.12 37.16
C GLN A 135 0.95 -5.13 37.47
N LEU A 136 1.00 -4.02 36.72
CA LEU A 136 2.09 -3.05 36.83
C LEU A 136 1.97 -2.23 38.11
N GLU A 137 3.13 -1.77 38.60
CA GLU A 137 3.21 -0.79 39.68
C GLU A 137 2.43 0.48 39.36
N HIS A 138 1.87 1.10 40.40
CA HIS A 138 0.93 2.22 40.22
C HIS A 138 1.54 3.38 39.42
N GLU A 139 2.78 3.75 39.74
CA GLU A 139 3.48 4.84 39.06
C GLU A 139 3.78 4.55 37.59
N VAL A 140 4.11 3.29 37.27
CA VAL A 140 4.37 2.84 35.90
C VAL A 140 3.08 2.92 35.09
N ALA A 141 1.96 2.46 35.65
CA ALA A 141 0.65 2.55 35.01
C ALA A 141 0.22 4.01 34.77
N ILE A 142 0.50 4.93 35.72
CA ILE A 142 0.28 6.37 35.55
C ILE A 142 1.11 6.92 34.40
N LEU A 143 2.42 6.62 34.37
CA LEU A 143 3.31 7.15 33.33
C LEU A 143 2.91 6.64 31.94
N ILE A 144 2.51 5.38 31.81
CA ILE A 144 1.93 4.84 30.56
C ILE A 144 0.68 5.63 30.17
N ALA A 145 -0.25 5.87 31.10
CA ALA A 145 -1.46 6.63 30.81
C ALA A 145 -1.17 8.09 30.42
N GLN A 146 -0.14 8.72 31.02
CA GLN A 146 0.32 10.07 30.66
C GLN A 146 0.91 10.12 29.24
N ILE A 147 1.63 9.08 28.81
CA ILE A 147 2.13 8.97 27.43
C ILE A 147 0.97 8.79 26.44
N LEU A 148 -0.06 8.03 26.80
CA LEU A 148 -1.14 7.63 25.89
C LEU A 148 -2.25 8.67 25.75
N CYS A 149 -2.59 9.37 26.83
CA CYS A 149 -3.73 10.27 26.87
C CYS A 149 -3.37 11.72 26.58
N HIS A 150 -4.32 12.42 25.97
CA HIS A 150 -4.34 13.89 25.91
C HIS A 150 -5.63 14.36 26.56
N LYS A 151 -5.54 15.35 27.46
CA LYS A 151 -6.70 15.87 28.24
C LYS A 151 -7.54 14.75 28.88
N GLY A 152 -6.86 13.77 29.46
CA GLY A 152 -7.48 12.65 30.20
C GLY A 152 -8.14 11.56 29.34
N LYS A 153 -8.05 11.62 28.01
CA LYS A 153 -8.70 10.66 27.10
C LYS A 153 -7.72 10.19 26.02
N LEU A 154 -8.03 9.05 25.40
CA LEU A 154 -7.23 8.51 24.30
C LEU A 154 -7.48 9.32 23.01
N PRO A 155 -6.46 9.96 22.41
CA PRO A 155 -6.67 10.84 21.26
C PRO A 155 -6.75 10.07 19.94
N GLN A 156 -7.50 10.61 18.97
CA GLN A 156 -7.53 10.13 17.59
C GLN A 156 -6.35 10.75 16.82
N GLY A 157 -5.35 9.94 16.45
CA GLY A 157 -4.16 10.40 15.72
C GLY A 157 -2.82 9.96 16.33
N SER A 158 -2.84 9.51 17.59
CA SER A 158 -1.65 8.93 18.23
C SER A 158 -1.33 7.52 17.68
N PRO A 159 -0.04 7.18 17.45
CA PRO A 159 0.38 5.85 17.01
C PRO A 159 0.17 4.72 18.04
N SER A 160 -0.09 5.05 19.31
CA SER A 160 -0.33 4.08 20.39
C SER A 160 -1.80 3.89 20.75
N SER A 161 -2.68 4.85 20.42
CA SER A 161 -4.13 4.71 20.66
C SER A 161 -4.73 3.44 20.04
N PRO A 162 -4.40 3.05 18.80
CA PRO A 162 -4.99 1.88 18.15
C PRO A 162 -4.77 0.56 18.91
N ILE A 163 -3.56 0.35 19.42
CA ILE A 163 -3.25 -0.88 20.16
C ILE A 163 -3.80 -0.84 21.59
N MET A 164 -3.80 0.34 22.22
CA MET A 164 -4.37 0.49 23.55
C MET A 164 -5.88 0.20 23.55
N SER A 165 -6.61 0.66 22.53
CA SER A 165 -8.04 0.38 22.44
C SER A 165 -8.34 -1.11 22.27
N ASN A 166 -7.52 -1.84 21.51
CA ASN A 166 -7.62 -3.29 21.42
C ASN A 166 -7.30 -4.00 22.75
N LEU A 167 -6.32 -3.53 23.53
CA LEU A 167 -6.02 -4.08 24.85
C LEU A 167 -7.19 -3.91 25.82
N ILE A 168 -7.82 -2.73 25.86
CA ILE A 168 -9.01 -2.47 26.69
C ILE A 168 -10.19 -3.36 26.26
N MET A 169 -10.36 -3.57 24.95
CA MET A 169 -11.46 -4.36 24.40
C MET A 169 -11.32 -5.87 24.61
N LEU A 170 -10.17 -6.40 25.02
CA LEU A 170 -9.93 -7.86 25.12
C LEU A 170 -11.00 -8.62 25.90
N SER A 171 -11.41 -8.09 27.06
CA SER A 171 -12.41 -8.74 27.91
C SER A 171 -13.80 -8.67 27.28
N LEU A 172 -14.19 -7.52 26.71
CA LEU A 172 -15.46 -7.38 26.00
C LEU A 172 -15.49 -8.29 24.75
N ASP A 173 -14.42 -8.35 23.97
CA ASP A 173 -14.32 -9.22 22.78
C ASP A 173 -14.49 -10.70 23.14
N LYS A 174 -13.96 -11.12 24.30
CA LYS A 174 -14.14 -12.48 24.81
C LYS A 174 -15.61 -12.77 25.09
N GLU A 175 -16.29 -11.89 25.83
CA GLU A 175 -17.71 -12.06 26.17
C GLU A 175 -18.62 -11.98 24.95
N LEU A 176 -18.36 -11.06 24.02
CA LEU A 176 -19.10 -10.96 22.76
C LEU A 176 -18.94 -12.21 21.91
N ASN A 177 -17.74 -12.79 21.87
CA ASN A 177 -17.49 -14.04 21.17
C ASN A 177 -18.18 -15.24 21.84
N ILE A 178 -18.25 -15.29 23.17
CA ILE A 178 -19.00 -16.31 23.91
C ILE A 178 -20.50 -16.19 23.59
N LEU A 179 -21.05 -14.97 23.70
CA LEU A 179 -22.45 -14.67 23.37
C LEU A 179 -22.79 -15.05 21.93
N SER A 180 -21.89 -14.75 21.00
CA SER A 180 -22.06 -15.08 19.58
C SER A 180 -22.07 -16.58 19.33
N LYS A 181 -21.15 -17.33 19.96
CA LYS A 181 -21.13 -18.78 19.86
C LYS A 181 -22.41 -19.40 20.41
N LYS A 182 -22.84 -18.95 21.60
CA LYS A 182 -24.09 -19.41 22.25
C LYS A 182 -25.29 -19.31 21.30
N TYR A 183 -25.40 -18.21 20.56
CA TYR A 183 -26.53 -17.99 19.65
C TYR A 183 -26.22 -18.30 18.17
N GLY A 184 -25.08 -18.94 17.86
CA GLY A 184 -24.72 -19.36 16.50
C GLY A 184 -24.51 -18.21 15.52
N LEU A 185 -23.80 -17.17 15.94
CA LEU A 185 -23.35 -16.05 15.11
C LEU A 185 -21.83 -16.07 14.95
N ILE A 186 -21.38 -15.49 13.84
CA ILE A 186 -19.99 -15.06 13.67
C ILE A 186 -19.88 -13.63 14.16
N TYR A 187 -18.90 -13.38 15.02
CA TYR A 187 -18.57 -12.05 15.51
C TYR A 187 -17.19 -11.64 15.03
N THR A 188 -17.09 -10.38 14.63
CA THR A 188 -15.82 -9.70 14.44
C THR A 188 -15.90 -8.24 14.89
N ARG A 189 -14.74 -7.63 15.08
CA ARG A 189 -14.59 -6.21 15.38
C ARG A 189 -13.48 -5.57 14.55
N TYR A 190 -13.75 -4.39 14.00
CA TYR A 190 -12.78 -3.52 13.36
C TYR A 190 -12.83 -2.15 14.03
N ALA A 191 -11.89 -1.89 14.94
CA ALA A 191 -11.92 -0.70 15.79
C ALA A 191 -13.23 -0.64 16.61
N ASP A 192 -14.06 0.37 16.35
CA ASP A 192 -15.39 0.63 16.91
C ASP A 192 -16.53 -0.10 16.19
N ASP A 193 -16.32 -0.51 14.93
CA ASP A 193 -17.29 -1.28 14.14
C ASP A 193 -17.31 -2.74 14.59
N ILE A 194 -18.42 -3.17 15.19
CA ILE A 194 -18.73 -4.55 15.56
C ILE A 194 -19.67 -5.15 14.50
N THR A 195 -19.41 -6.39 14.09
CA THR A 195 -20.25 -7.12 13.13
C THR A 195 -20.66 -8.49 13.66
N PHE A 196 -21.96 -8.77 13.61
CA PHE A 196 -22.51 -10.10 13.81
C PHE A 196 -23.13 -10.63 12.51
N SER A 197 -22.98 -11.91 12.21
CA SER A 197 -23.69 -12.52 11.08
C SER A 197 -24.09 -13.96 11.32
N THR A 198 -25.15 -14.41 10.65
CA THR A 198 -25.64 -15.78 10.78
C THR A 198 -26.38 -16.26 9.53
N ASN A 199 -26.50 -17.59 9.40
CA ASN A 199 -27.32 -18.27 8.40
C ASN A 199 -28.59 -18.91 8.99
N LYS A 200 -28.88 -18.69 10.27
CA LYS A 200 -30.14 -19.11 10.89
C LYS A 200 -31.35 -18.52 10.16
N ARG A 201 -32.49 -19.22 10.22
CA ARG A 201 -33.75 -18.79 9.58
C ARG A 201 -34.29 -17.49 10.17
N LYS A 202 -34.15 -17.29 11.47
CA LYS A 202 -34.47 -16.06 12.19
C LYS A 202 -33.20 -15.55 12.87
N PHE A 203 -33.02 -14.24 12.93
CA PHE A 203 -31.93 -13.64 13.70
C PHE A 203 -32.21 -13.81 15.21
N PRO A 204 -31.23 -14.15 16.04
CA PRO A 204 -31.42 -14.31 17.49
C PRO A 204 -31.86 -13.02 18.17
N LYS A 205 -33.02 -13.05 18.85
CA LYS A 205 -33.63 -11.88 19.52
C LYS A 205 -32.79 -11.41 20.73
N GLU A 206 -31.97 -12.31 21.26
CA GLU A 206 -31.02 -12.08 22.35
C GLU A 206 -29.79 -11.25 21.92
N ILE A 207 -29.67 -10.97 20.62
CA ILE A 207 -28.67 -10.05 20.07
C ILE A 207 -29.36 -8.76 19.61
N ALA A 208 -30.36 -8.89 18.73
CA ALA A 208 -31.15 -7.77 18.22
C ALA A 208 -32.53 -8.27 17.77
N TYR A 209 -33.53 -7.39 17.77
CA TYR A 209 -34.90 -7.72 17.37
C TYR A 209 -35.46 -6.63 16.46
N SER A 210 -36.36 -7.03 15.55
CA SER A 210 -37.05 -6.09 14.67
C SER A 210 -38.22 -5.43 15.39
N ILE A 211 -38.43 -4.14 15.15
CA ILE A 211 -39.55 -3.35 15.67
C ILE A 211 -40.73 -3.38 14.70
N ASN A 212 -40.47 -3.14 13.40
CA ASN A 212 -41.49 -2.91 12.37
C ASN A 212 -41.07 -3.48 10.99
N ASN A 213 -40.49 -4.68 10.94
CA ASN A 213 -39.92 -5.35 9.75
C ASN A 213 -38.74 -4.62 9.05
N VAL A 214 -38.61 -3.30 9.26
CA VAL A 214 -37.57 -2.45 8.69
C VAL A 214 -36.51 -2.12 9.73
N ASP A 215 -36.92 -1.60 10.88
CA ASP A 215 -36.05 -1.15 11.96
C ASP A 215 -35.70 -2.26 12.93
N TRP A 216 -34.51 -2.17 13.51
CA TRP A 216 -33.94 -3.12 14.45
C TRP A 216 -33.37 -2.40 15.65
N ASN A 217 -33.69 -2.92 16.84
CA ASN A 217 -33.05 -2.53 18.08
C ASN A 217 -32.08 -3.62 18.55
N VAL A 218 -30.99 -3.17 19.16
CA VAL A 218 -30.10 -4.05 19.91
C VAL A 218 -30.83 -4.53 21.16
N SER A 219 -30.66 -5.80 21.51
CA SER A 219 -31.28 -6.36 22.72
C SER A 219 -30.67 -5.75 23.99
N LYS A 220 -31.46 -5.69 25.06
CA LYS A 220 -30.99 -5.27 26.39
C LYS A 220 -29.82 -6.14 26.90
N ILE A 221 -29.71 -7.40 26.46
CA ILE A 221 -28.62 -8.31 26.85
C ILE A 221 -27.29 -7.79 26.27
N LEU A 222 -27.26 -7.54 24.96
CA LEU A 222 -26.06 -7.06 24.28
C LEU A 222 -25.71 -5.63 24.73
N GLU A 223 -26.71 -4.77 24.89
CA GLU A 223 -26.53 -3.40 25.35
C GLU A 223 -25.93 -3.35 26.78
N ARG A 224 -26.50 -4.11 27.73
CA ARG A 224 -25.94 -4.22 29.09
C ARG A 224 -24.53 -4.77 29.07
N LEU A 225 -24.25 -5.78 28.24
CA LEU A 225 -22.91 -6.33 28.11
C LEU A 225 -21.90 -5.25 27.67
N ILE A 226 -22.22 -4.45 26.66
CA ILE A 226 -21.34 -3.38 26.17
C ILE A 226 -21.19 -2.25 27.22
N ASN A 227 -22.29 -1.86 27.86
CA ASN A 227 -22.31 -0.81 28.88
C ASN A 227 -21.50 -1.19 30.13
N ASN A 228 -21.50 -2.48 30.53
CA ASN A 228 -20.70 -2.99 31.64
C ASN A 228 -19.18 -2.83 31.41
N TYR A 229 -18.75 -2.69 30.15
CA TYR A 229 -17.37 -2.39 29.79
C TYR A 229 -17.14 -0.90 29.51
N HIS A 230 -18.08 -0.02 29.90
CA HIS A 230 -18.03 1.44 29.73
C HIS A 230 -17.88 1.89 28.27
N PHE A 231 -18.62 1.22 27.39
CA PHE A 231 -18.84 1.67 26.01
C PHE A 231 -20.33 1.83 25.79
N GLU A 232 -20.72 2.64 24.80
CA GLU A 232 -22.12 2.87 24.45
C GLU A 232 -22.34 2.60 22.96
N ILE A 233 -23.49 2.04 22.62
CA ILE A 233 -23.86 1.75 21.24
C ILE A 233 -24.37 3.01 20.54
N ASN A 234 -23.93 3.22 19.31
CA ASN A 234 -24.50 4.21 18.42
C ASN A 234 -25.71 3.64 17.67
N HIS A 235 -26.90 3.84 18.24
CA HIS A 235 -28.15 3.33 17.67
C HIS A 235 -28.41 3.87 16.24
N ASN A 236 -28.09 5.13 15.97
CA ASN A 236 -28.26 5.76 14.64
C ASN A 236 -27.40 5.11 13.54
N LYS A 237 -26.32 4.44 13.92
CA LYS A 237 -25.43 3.75 12.99
C LYS A 237 -25.58 2.22 13.04
N THR A 238 -26.48 1.71 13.88
CA THR A 238 -26.77 0.28 13.93
C THR A 238 -27.59 -0.11 12.70
N ARG A 239 -27.17 -1.15 11.98
CA ARG A 239 -27.83 -1.55 10.73
C ARG A 239 -27.94 -3.06 10.60
N MET A 240 -29.15 -3.57 10.43
CA MET A 240 -29.42 -4.94 10.00
C MET A 240 -29.47 -5.01 8.47
N GLN A 241 -28.81 -6.01 7.90
CA GLN A 241 -28.75 -6.23 6.45
C GLN A 241 -29.09 -7.69 6.09
N TYR A 242 -30.05 -7.85 5.18
CA TYR A 242 -30.57 -9.15 4.76
C TYR A 242 -29.87 -9.64 3.50
N ARG A 243 -29.86 -10.95 3.25
CA ARG A 243 -29.26 -11.54 2.03
C ARG A 243 -29.87 -11.02 0.73
N THR A 244 -31.14 -10.59 0.77
CA THR A 244 -31.89 -10.03 -0.36
C THR A 244 -31.57 -8.56 -0.62
N SER A 245 -31.02 -7.85 0.37
CA SER A 245 -30.52 -6.49 0.21
C SER A 245 -28.99 -6.50 0.16
N ARG A 246 -28.38 -5.33 -0.10
CA ARG A 246 -26.92 -5.21 -0.07
C ARG A 246 -26.44 -5.40 1.38
N GLN A 247 -25.49 -6.30 1.57
CA GLN A 247 -24.80 -6.53 2.85
C GLN A 247 -23.39 -6.00 2.74
N GLU A 248 -23.00 -5.14 3.68
CA GLU A 248 -21.66 -4.56 3.76
C GLU A 248 -21.11 -4.66 5.17
N THR A 249 -19.79 -4.86 5.27
CA THR A 249 -19.03 -4.77 6.52
C THR A 249 -17.84 -3.87 6.27
N THR A 250 -17.62 -2.86 7.10
CA THR A 250 -16.52 -1.89 6.93
C THR A 250 -16.42 -1.32 5.51
N GLY A 251 -17.58 -1.09 4.86
CA GLY A 251 -17.69 -0.56 3.49
C GLY A 251 -17.40 -1.56 2.36
N ILE A 252 -17.27 -2.85 2.65
CA ILE A 252 -17.05 -3.92 1.68
C ILE A 252 -18.29 -4.79 1.57
N VAL A 253 -18.77 -5.05 0.35
CA VAL A 253 -19.94 -5.89 0.06
C VAL A 253 -19.61 -7.36 0.35
N VAL A 254 -20.50 -8.07 1.05
CA VAL A 254 -20.30 -9.46 1.51
C VAL A 254 -21.36 -10.46 1.05
N ASN A 255 -22.37 -10.07 0.28
CA ASN A 255 -23.49 -10.96 -0.09
C ASN A 255 -23.06 -12.36 -0.57
N LYS A 256 -22.27 -12.43 -1.65
CA LYS A 256 -21.79 -13.70 -2.24
C LYS A 256 -20.27 -13.82 -2.25
N LYS A 257 -19.62 -12.75 -2.70
CA LYS A 257 -18.17 -12.57 -2.77
C LYS A 257 -17.84 -11.22 -2.15
N VAL A 258 -16.63 -11.09 -1.63
CA VAL A 258 -16.13 -9.81 -1.14
C VAL A 258 -15.92 -8.90 -2.34
N ASN A 259 -16.58 -7.73 -2.35
CA ASN A 259 -16.54 -6.81 -3.48
C ASN A 259 -16.71 -5.34 -3.04
N VAL A 260 -16.39 -4.41 -3.91
CA VAL A 260 -16.73 -2.99 -3.72
C VAL A 260 -18.18 -2.72 -4.15
N SER A 261 -18.76 -1.62 -3.67
CA SER A 261 -20.12 -1.23 -4.07
C SER A 261 -20.18 -0.79 -5.54
N ARG A 262 -21.34 -0.99 -6.18
CA ARG A 262 -21.57 -0.53 -7.57
C ARG A 262 -21.42 0.99 -7.71
N THR A 263 -21.86 1.73 -6.70
CA THR A 263 -21.70 3.20 -6.64
C THR A 263 -20.23 3.60 -6.66
N TYR A 264 -19.38 2.91 -5.90
CA TYR A 264 -17.94 3.16 -5.89
C TYR A 264 -17.31 2.97 -7.27
N ILE A 265 -17.65 1.88 -7.95
CA ILE A 265 -17.22 1.61 -9.34
C ILE A 265 -17.72 2.71 -10.30
N ARG A 266 -19.00 3.09 -10.21
CA ARG A 266 -19.61 4.10 -11.09
C ARG A 266 -18.90 5.45 -10.95
N ASN A 267 -18.58 5.85 -9.71
CA ASN A 267 -17.87 7.10 -9.45
C ASN A 267 -16.46 7.07 -10.06
N ILE A 268 -15.73 5.96 -9.95
CA ILE A 268 -14.40 5.82 -10.60
C ILE A 268 -14.51 5.86 -12.12
N ARG A 269 -15.52 5.20 -12.70
CA ARG A 269 -15.77 5.27 -14.14
C ARG A 269 -16.05 6.70 -14.59
N ALA A 270 -16.82 7.46 -13.83
CA ALA A 270 -17.11 8.87 -14.10
C ALA A 270 -15.84 9.72 -14.00
N MET A 271 -15.06 9.58 -12.92
CA MET A 271 -13.79 10.28 -12.74
C MET A 271 -12.81 9.98 -13.87
N LEU A 272 -12.64 8.70 -14.22
CA LEU A 272 -11.78 8.29 -15.33
C LEU A 272 -12.30 8.79 -16.67
N ASN A 273 -13.62 8.90 -16.85
CA ASN A 273 -14.18 9.49 -18.06
C ASN A 273 -13.90 10.99 -18.14
N LYS A 274 -14.03 11.71 -17.02
CA LYS A 274 -13.69 13.14 -16.93
C LYS A 274 -12.20 13.36 -17.21
N MET A 275 -11.33 12.57 -16.56
CA MET A 275 -9.89 12.57 -16.79
C MET A 275 -9.51 12.34 -18.26
N ILE A 276 -10.32 11.61 -19.04
CA ILE A 276 -10.02 11.33 -20.45
C ILE A 276 -10.60 12.39 -21.38
N CYS A 277 -11.83 12.85 -21.15
CA CYS A 277 -12.52 13.74 -22.09
C CYS A 277 -12.22 15.22 -21.85
N ASN A 278 -12.34 15.68 -20.61
CA ASN A 278 -12.48 17.09 -20.27
C ASN A 278 -11.79 17.34 -18.92
N TYR A 279 -10.46 17.50 -18.93
CA TYR A 279 -9.67 17.81 -17.73
C TYR A 279 -8.88 19.10 -17.91
N THR A 280 -8.71 19.86 -16.83
CA THR A 280 -7.61 20.82 -16.72
C THR A 280 -6.35 20.10 -16.22
N MET A 281 -5.16 20.66 -16.44
CA MET A 281 -3.91 20.02 -15.97
C MET A 281 -3.90 19.83 -14.44
N ASP A 282 -4.41 20.79 -13.68
CA ASP A 282 -4.51 20.67 -12.21
C ASP A 282 -5.48 19.55 -11.77
N GLU A 283 -6.58 19.38 -12.49
CA GLU A 283 -7.51 18.28 -12.26
C GLU A 283 -6.88 16.92 -12.58
N TYR A 284 -6.02 16.86 -13.61
CA TYR A 284 -5.37 15.62 -14.04
C TYR A 284 -4.51 15.00 -12.94
N ASP A 285 -3.62 15.77 -12.32
CA ASP A 285 -2.70 15.23 -11.31
C ASP A 285 -3.42 14.74 -10.05
N SER A 286 -4.43 15.51 -9.62
CA SER A 286 -5.32 15.10 -8.53
C SER A 286 -6.08 13.82 -8.87
N PHE A 287 -6.64 13.73 -10.08
CA PHE A 287 -7.35 12.54 -10.55
C PHE A 287 -6.43 11.34 -10.74
N LYS A 288 -5.23 11.52 -11.28
CA LYS A 288 -4.26 10.46 -11.54
C LYS A 288 -3.97 9.65 -10.28
N SER A 289 -3.55 10.33 -9.21
CA SER A 289 -3.24 9.69 -7.94
C SER A 289 -4.49 9.08 -7.27
N SER A 290 -5.61 9.80 -7.30
CA SER A 290 -6.87 9.36 -6.70
C SER A 290 -7.46 8.13 -7.41
N ILE A 291 -7.56 8.13 -8.74
CA ILE A 291 -8.07 7.03 -9.55
C ILE A 291 -7.16 5.81 -9.41
N LYS A 292 -5.84 5.99 -9.48
CA LYS A 292 -4.89 4.89 -9.31
C LYS A 292 -5.07 4.18 -7.97
N GLY A 293 -5.15 4.93 -6.87
CA GLY A 293 -5.37 4.37 -5.54
C GLY A 293 -6.72 3.63 -5.42
N ARG A 294 -7.77 4.16 -6.05
CA ARG A 294 -9.10 3.52 -6.07
C ARG A 294 -9.10 2.22 -6.90
N ILE A 295 -8.42 2.20 -8.04
CA ILE A 295 -8.24 0.98 -8.86
C ILE A 295 -7.44 -0.07 -8.08
N ASP A 296 -6.34 0.33 -7.44
CA ASP A 296 -5.54 -0.56 -6.59
C ASP A 296 -6.37 -1.18 -5.47
N PHE A 297 -7.23 -0.38 -4.83
CA PHE A 297 -8.13 -0.86 -3.80
C PHE A 297 -9.14 -1.89 -4.35
N ILE A 298 -9.76 -1.63 -5.51
CA ILE A 298 -10.66 -2.60 -6.16
C ILE A 298 -9.91 -3.92 -6.42
N TYR A 299 -8.70 -3.83 -6.96
CA TYR A 299 -7.87 -5.00 -7.21
C TYR A 299 -7.59 -5.77 -5.92
N GLN A 300 -7.18 -5.10 -4.83
CA GLN A 300 -6.93 -5.76 -3.54
C GLN A 300 -8.17 -6.48 -2.99
N VAL A 301 -9.36 -5.89 -3.14
CA VAL A 301 -10.64 -6.49 -2.71
C VAL A 301 -10.99 -7.71 -3.56
N ARG A 302 -10.73 -7.65 -4.88
CA ARG A 302 -11.20 -8.65 -5.85
C ARG A 302 -10.19 -9.72 -6.22
N LYS A 303 -8.89 -9.52 -5.97
CA LYS A 303 -7.79 -10.36 -6.51
C LYS A 303 -7.97 -11.86 -6.30
N ASP A 304 -8.56 -12.28 -5.19
CA ASP A 304 -8.80 -13.69 -4.87
C ASP A 304 -9.93 -14.33 -5.70
N TYR A 305 -10.69 -13.52 -6.45
CA TYR A 305 -11.81 -13.95 -7.30
C TYR A 305 -11.54 -13.72 -8.79
N ILE A 306 -10.38 -13.18 -9.14
CA ILE A 306 -9.97 -12.97 -10.52
C ILE A 306 -9.25 -14.24 -10.96
N ASP A 307 -9.84 -14.96 -11.91
CA ASP A 307 -9.15 -16.09 -12.55
C ASP A 307 -8.15 -15.56 -13.57
N LEU A 308 -6.87 -15.55 -13.20
CA LEU A 308 -5.77 -15.11 -14.06
C LEU A 308 -5.37 -16.17 -15.11
N LYS A 309 -5.86 -17.41 -14.97
CA LYS A 309 -5.56 -18.53 -15.87
C LYS A 309 -6.50 -18.55 -17.07
N ASP A 310 -7.78 -18.24 -16.86
CA ASP A 310 -8.75 -18.10 -17.96
C ASP A 310 -8.64 -16.72 -18.62
N LYS A 311 -7.83 -16.64 -19.69
CA LYS A 311 -7.59 -15.40 -20.44
C LYS A 311 -8.88 -14.75 -20.94
N LYS A 312 -9.86 -15.53 -21.41
CA LYS A 312 -11.09 -15.02 -22.04
C LYS A 312 -12.02 -14.36 -21.02
N ASN A 313 -12.11 -14.93 -19.82
CA ASN A 313 -12.90 -14.34 -18.74
C ASN A 313 -12.15 -13.20 -18.02
N TYR A 314 -10.82 -13.30 -17.94
CA TYR A 314 -9.98 -12.29 -17.33
C TYR A 314 -10.05 -10.93 -18.02
N GLU A 315 -9.88 -10.89 -19.34
CA GLU A 315 -9.89 -9.65 -20.13
C GLU A 315 -11.26 -8.95 -20.08
N LYS A 316 -12.32 -9.70 -19.75
CA LYS A 316 -13.67 -9.16 -19.56
C LYS A 316 -13.90 -8.57 -18.18
N ASP A 317 -13.06 -8.87 -17.18
CA ASP A 317 -13.24 -8.36 -15.82
C ASP A 317 -13.15 -6.83 -15.80
N LEU A 318 -14.05 -6.23 -15.04
CA LEU A 318 -14.13 -4.80 -14.87
C LEU A 318 -12.81 -4.17 -14.42
N ILE A 319 -12.06 -4.83 -13.52
CA ILE A 319 -10.80 -4.27 -13.01
C ILE A 319 -9.74 -4.18 -14.11
N VAL A 320 -9.67 -5.18 -14.99
CA VAL A 320 -8.76 -5.19 -16.14
C VAL A 320 -9.10 -4.06 -17.08
N LYS A 321 -10.39 -3.89 -17.41
CA LYS A 321 -10.87 -2.79 -18.25
C LYS A 321 -10.58 -1.41 -17.65
N LEU A 322 -10.84 -1.23 -16.36
CA LEU A 322 -10.54 0.04 -15.68
C LEU A 322 -9.05 0.33 -15.65
N PHE A 323 -8.24 -0.69 -15.34
CA PHE A 323 -6.80 -0.55 -15.27
C PHE A 323 -6.19 -0.27 -16.63
N ASN A 324 -6.52 -1.04 -17.67
CA ASN A 324 -6.01 -0.81 -19.03
C ASN A 324 -6.36 0.59 -19.51
N LYS A 325 -7.62 1.00 -19.34
CA LYS A 325 -8.07 2.33 -19.74
C LYS A 325 -7.28 3.44 -19.02
N TYR A 326 -7.06 3.32 -17.72
CA TYR A 326 -6.22 4.26 -16.96
C TYR A 326 -4.75 4.21 -17.42
N PHE A 327 -4.18 3.01 -17.53
CA PHE A 327 -2.77 2.79 -17.81
C PHE A 327 -2.38 3.28 -19.20
N TYR A 328 -3.09 2.87 -20.24
CA TYR A 328 -2.80 3.32 -21.60
C TYR A 328 -3.07 4.81 -21.77
N PHE A 329 -4.10 5.37 -21.10
CA PHE A 329 -4.30 6.81 -21.14
C PHE A 329 -3.13 7.56 -20.49
N ASP A 330 -2.75 7.19 -19.26
CA ASP A 330 -1.69 7.88 -18.51
C ASP A 330 -0.29 7.69 -19.11
N LYS A 331 -0.01 6.53 -19.72
CA LYS A 331 1.34 6.13 -20.14
C LYS A 331 1.58 6.15 -21.64
N PHE A 332 0.55 6.06 -22.47
CA PHE A 332 0.69 5.98 -23.93
C PHE A 332 0.00 7.11 -24.69
N VAL A 333 -0.95 7.83 -24.05
CA VAL A 333 -1.74 8.89 -24.69
C VAL A 333 -1.39 10.26 -24.12
N ASN A 334 -1.58 10.45 -22.81
CA ASN A 334 -1.35 11.70 -22.11
C ASN A 334 -0.12 11.63 -21.20
N ASN A 335 0.93 10.92 -21.64
CA ASN A 335 2.18 10.90 -20.91
C ASN A 335 2.90 12.25 -21.04
N SER A 336 3.18 12.88 -19.90
CA SER A 336 3.86 14.17 -19.82
C SER A 336 5.38 14.08 -19.96
N ASN A 337 5.92 12.86 -19.91
CA ASN A 337 7.34 12.52 -19.89
C ASN A 337 7.60 11.30 -20.79
N VAL A 338 8.87 10.99 -21.07
CA VAL A 338 9.26 9.73 -21.71
C VAL A 338 8.86 8.57 -20.80
N THR A 339 7.95 7.72 -21.27
CA THR A 339 7.52 6.57 -20.46
C THR A 339 8.50 5.44 -20.64
N ILE A 340 9.09 4.94 -19.54
CA ILE A 340 10.05 3.84 -19.57
C ILE A 340 9.41 2.56 -19.01
N LEU A 341 9.47 1.50 -19.80
CA LEU A 341 9.17 0.12 -19.42
C LEU A 341 10.50 -0.66 -19.33
N THR A 342 10.67 -1.37 -18.23
CA THR A 342 11.86 -2.21 -17.96
C THR A 342 11.45 -3.67 -17.90
N GLU A 343 12.40 -4.59 -18.01
CA GLU A 343 12.13 -6.01 -17.84
C GLU A 343 11.86 -6.38 -16.38
N GLY A 344 12.73 -5.90 -15.49
CA GLY A 344 12.81 -6.28 -14.09
C GLY A 344 12.20 -5.26 -13.13
N LYS A 345 11.95 -5.70 -11.89
CA LYS A 345 11.52 -4.79 -10.81
C LYS A 345 12.66 -3.88 -10.34
N THR A 346 13.91 -4.25 -10.59
CA THR A 346 15.12 -3.62 -10.05
C THR A 346 15.68 -2.54 -10.97
N ASP A 347 15.61 -2.76 -12.28
CA ASP A 347 16.22 -1.94 -13.32
C ASP A 347 15.64 -0.52 -13.27
N LYS A 348 14.32 -0.41 -13.05
CA LYS A 348 13.65 0.87 -12.80
C LYS A 348 14.29 1.70 -11.69
N VAL A 349 14.83 1.07 -10.64
CA VAL A 349 15.45 1.78 -9.51
C VAL A 349 16.84 2.25 -9.90
N TYR A 350 17.58 1.44 -10.64
CA TYR A 350 18.90 1.83 -11.16
C TYR A 350 18.77 3.02 -12.09
N ILE A 351 17.85 2.95 -13.06
CA ILE A 351 17.60 4.02 -14.03
C ILE A 351 17.06 5.28 -13.36
N ASP A 352 16.08 5.18 -12.44
CA ASP A 352 15.52 6.34 -11.71
C ASP A 352 16.60 7.07 -10.89
N VAL A 353 17.46 6.32 -10.18
CA VAL A 353 18.53 6.91 -9.37
C VAL A 353 19.62 7.50 -10.27
N ALA A 354 20.04 6.79 -11.31
CA ALA A 354 21.02 7.28 -12.26
C ALA A 354 20.55 8.58 -12.93
N PHE A 355 19.33 8.59 -13.49
CA PHE A 355 18.77 9.75 -14.17
C PHE A 355 18.67 10.96 -13.24
N SER A 356 18.34 10.75 -11.97
CA SER A 356 18.29 11.87 -11.01
C SER A 356 19.63 12.63 -10.88
N HIS A 357 20.77 11.98 -11.09
CA HIS A 357 22.09 12.63 -11.06
C HIS A 357 22.44 13.37 -12.37
N PHE A 358 21.78 13.02 -13.48
CA PHE A 358 22.00 13.61 -14.80
C PHE A 358 20.83 14.45 -15.32
N LYS A 359 19.77 14.61 -14.53
CA LYS A 359 18.53 15.30 -14.95
C LYS A 359 18.80 16.67 -15.59
N ASN A 360 19.76 17.44 -15.07
CA ASN A 360 20.07 18.78 -15.57
C ASN A 360 20.86 18.77 -16.90
N GLU A 361 21.34 17.62 -17.36
CA GLU A 361 22.05 17.48 -18.65
C GLU A 361 21.09 17.18 -19.82
N TYR A 362 19.82 16.87 -19.53
CA TYR A 362 18.83 16.48 -20.54
C TYR A 362 17.61 17.39 -20.50
N ASN A 363 17.07 17.75 -21.67
CA ASN A 363 15.87 18.60 -21.78
C ASN A 363 14.56 17.78 -21.82
N TYR A 364 14.53 16.69 -21.06
CA TYR A 364 13.36 15.83 -20.91
C TYR A 364 13.31 15.25 -19.51
N ASP A 365 12.14 14.78 -19.12
CA ASP A 365 11.95 13.99 -17.90
C ASP A 365 11.49 12.57 -18.27
N ILE A 366 11.72 11.64 -17.35
CA ILE A 366 11.31 10.23 -17.50
C ILE A 366 10.21 9.85 -16.51
N ASP A 367 9.32 8.97 -16.93
CA ASP A 367 8.30 8.33 -16.09
C ASP A 367 8.44 6.80 -16.19
N ILE A 368 9.12 6.21 -15.21
CA ILE A 368 9.37 4.77 -15.21
C ILE A 368 8.20 4.02 -14.59
N VAL A 369 7.63 3.10 -15.35
CA VAL A 369 6.44 2.35 -14.95
C VAL A 369 6.71 1.46 -13.74
N ARG A 370 5.86 1.60 -12.72
CA ARG A 370 5.98 0.81 -11.49
C ARG A 370 5.43 -0.60 -11.67
N HIS A 371 6.30 -1.59 -11.49
CA HIS A 371 5.95 -3.03 -11.44
C HIS A 371 5.24 -3.43 -10.13
N SER A 372 4.02 -2.93 -9.94
CA SER A 372 3.10 -3.39 -8.88
C SER A 372 2.55 -4.78 -9.20
N ASP A 373 2.12 -5.54 -8.19
CA ASP A 373 1.54 -6.88 -8.42
C ASP A 373 0.34 -6.82 -9.37
N MET A 374 -0.50 -5.78 -9.26
CA MET A 374 -1.62 -5.56 -10.19
C MET A 374 -1.13 -5.33 -11.62
N PHE A 375 -0.13 -4.46 -11.83
CA PHE A 375 0.45 -4.22 -13.15
C PHE A 375 0.94 -5.53 -13.76
N LEU A 376 1.76 -6.28 -13.03
CA LEU A 376 2.36 -7.52 -13.52
C LEU A 376 1.30 -8.59 -13.84
N ASN A 377 0.26 -8.69 -13.01
CA ASN A 377 -0.82 -9.65 -13.24
C ASN A 377 -1.72 -9.24 -14.41
N ILE A 378 -1.95 -7.93 -14.63
CA ILE A 378 -2.80 -7.41 -15.71
C ILE A 378 -2.09 -7.29 -17.05
N THR A 379 -0.99 -6.56 -17.10
CA THR A 379 -0.31 -6.31 -18.37
C THR A 379 0.51 -7.51 -18.82
N LYS A 380 0.91 -8.37 -17.87
CA LYS A 380 1.85 -9.47 -18.08
C LYS A 380 3.18 -8.96 -18.67
N LEU A 381 3.53 -7.68 -18.50
CA LEU A 381 4.77 -7.09 -18.99
C LEU A 381 5.90 -7.35 -17.99
N ASN A 382 6.30 -8.61 -17.89
CA ASN A 382 7.39 -9.00 -17.01
C ASN A 382 8.18 -10.17 -17.61
N GLY A 383 9.50 -10.03 -17.59
CA GLY A 383 10.37 -10.98 -18.24
C GLY A 383 10.31 -10.91 -19.77
N ILE A 384 11.42 -11.31 -20.37
CA ILE A 384 11.72 -11.17 -21.78
C ILE A 384 10.65 -11.71 -22.74
N LYS A 385 10.16 -12.94 -22.52
CA LYS A 385 9.19 -13.62 -23.41
C LYS A 385 7.86 -12.87 -23.52
N LYS A 386 7.39 -12.28 -22.42
CA LYS A 386 6.11 -11.58 -22.41
C LYS A 386 6.23 -10.15 -22.94
N LEU A 387 7.39 -9.51 -22.72
CA LEU A 387 7.72 -8.25 -23.39
C LEU A 387 7.75 -8.44 -24.91
N LYS A 388 8.33 -9.54 -25.41
CA LYS A 388 8.24 -9.92 -26.83
C LYS A 388 6.81 -9.91 -27.33
N GLY A 389 5.95 -10.67 -26.66
CA GLY A 389 4.56 -10.82 -27.05
C GLY A 389 3.80 -9.50 -27.01
N PHE A 390 4.21 -8.55 -26.17
CA PHE A 390 3.67 -7.19 -26.20
C PHE A 390 4.16 -6.39 -27.40
N ILE A 391 5.46 -6.40 -27.69
CA ILE A 391 6.08 -5.69 -28.80
C ILE A 391 5.53 -6.19 -30.14
N ASP A 392 5.44 -7.50 -30.30
CA ASP A 392 4.95 -8.15 -31.52
C ASP A 392 3.47 -7.82 -31.78
N ASN A 393 2.65 -7.84 -30.72
CA ASN A 393 1.21 -7.54 -30.80
C ASN A 393 0.88 -6.05 -30.57
N TYR A 394 1.88 -5.16 -30.57
CA TYR A 394 1.65 -3.76 -30.22
C TYR A 394 0.66 -3.07 -31.15
N LYS A 395 0.70 -3.38 -32.46
CA LYS A 395 -0.22 -2.80 -33.45
C LYS A 395 -1.69 -3.07 -33.11
N ASP A 396 -2.01 -4.29 -32.69
CA ASP A 396 -3.36 -4.67 -32.30
C ASP A 396 -3.76 -4.01 -30.98
N LYS A 397 -2.85 -4.01 -30.00
CA LYS A 397 -3.08 -3.30 -28.73
C LYS A 397 -3.29 -1.81 -28.93
N TYR A 398 -2.53 -1.19 -29.83
CA TYR A 398 -2.67 0.21 -30.19
C TYR A 398 -4.06 0.47 -30.77
N LYS A 399 -4.52 -0.35 -31.72
CA LYS A 399 -5.86 -0.23 -32.31
C LYS A 399 -6.99 -0.44 -31.29
N GLN A 400 -6.84 -1.39 -30.37
CA GLN A 400 -7.89 -1.78 -29.43
C GLN A 400 -7.97 -0.88 -28.19
N GLU A 401 -6.83 -0.49 -27.63
CA GLU A 401 -6.76 0.22 -26.34
C GLU A 401 -6.42 1.71 -26.51
N ILE A 402 -5.53 2.07 -27.44
CA ILE A 402 -4.99 3.44 -27.56
C ILE A 402 -5.81 4.32 -28.52
N VAL A 403 -6.16 3.84 -29.71
CA VAL A 403 -6.96 4.59 -30.69
C VAL A 403 -8.30 5.09 -30.12
N PRO A 404 -9.09 4.29 -29.38
CA PRO A 404 -10.32 4.79 -28.79
C PRO A 404 -10.10 5.88 -27.73
N LEU A 405 -8.95 5.85 -27.05
CA LEU A 405 -8.59 6.86 -26.06
C LEU A 405 -8.21 8.18 -26.73
N LEU A 406 -7.35 8.14 -27.77
CA LEU A 406 -6.97 9.31 -28.56
C LEU A 406 -8.20 10.05 -29.11
N LYS A 407 -9.11 9.31 -29.75
CA LYS A 407 -10.38 9.87 -30.27
C LYS A 407 -11.22 10.52 -29.18
N LYS A 408 -11.25 9.91 -28.00
CA LYS A 408 -12.09 10.36 -26.89
C LYS A 408 -11.52 11.56 -26.13
N SER A 409 -10.20 11.66 -26.06
CA SER A 409 -9.49 12.79 -25.46
C SER A 409 -9.20 13.92 -26.45
N LYS A 410 -9.51 13.73 -27.74
CA LYS A 410 -9.15 14.66 -28.83
C LYS A 410 -7.64 14.93 -28.89
N ILE A 411 -6.84 13.95 -28.51
CA ILE A 411 -5.38 14.00 -28.64
C ILE A 411 -5.05 13.31 -29.96
N GLU A 412 -4.35 13.99 -30.85
CA GLU A 412 -3.95 13.43 -32.14
C GLU A 412 -2.84 12.40 -31.97
N ASN A 413 -1.76 12.81 -31.31
CA ASN A 413 -0.59 11.99 -31.00
C ASN A 413 -0.14 12.25 -29.57
N SER A 414 0.46 11.24 -28.94
CA SER A 414 1.13 11.46 -27.66
C SER A 414 2.27 12.48 -27.81
N LYS A 415 2.54 13.24 -26.75
CA LYS A 415 3.62 14.23 -26.72
C LYS A 415 5.01 13.59 -26.57
N TYR A 416 5.10 12.41 -25.94
CA TYR A 416 6.37 11.75 -25.66
C TYR A 416 6.33 10.26 -26.04
N PRO A 417 7.47 9.65 -26.39
CA PRO A 417 7.51 8.24 -26.75
C PRO A 417 7.40 7.34 -25.51
N VAL A 418 7.02 6.09 -25.77
CA VAL A 418 7.15 4.99 -24.83
C VAL A 418 8.37 4.17 -25.21
N VAL A 419 9.25 3.92 -24.26
CA VAL A 419 10.54 3.24 -24.46
C VAL A 419 10.57 1.95 -23.63
N ILE A 420 10.81 0.82 -24.28
CA ILE A 420 11.11 -0.46 -23.62
C ILE A 420 12.63 -0.66 -23.63
N ILE A 421 13.22 -0.75 -22.44
CA ILE A 421 14.63 -1.07 -22.26
C ILE A 421 14.73 -2.57 -21.97
N ILE A 422 15.48 -3.26 -22.80
CA ILE A 422 15.73 -4.70 -22.69
C ILE A 422 17.07 -4.90 -21.99
N ASP A 423 17.02 -5.62 -20.88
CA ASP A 423 18.15 -6.04 -20.06
C ASP A 423 18.34 -7.55 -20.22
N SER A 424 18.87 -7.98 -21.37
CA SER A 424 18.92 -9.39 -21.75
C SER A 424 20.22 -9.77 -22.42
N ASP A 425 20.90 -10.74 -21.84
CA ASP A 425 22.05 -11.41 -22.47
C ASP A 425 21.62 -12.49 -23.50
N GLU A 426 20.31 -12.77 -23.67
CA GLU A 426 19.80 -13.73 -24.67
C GLU A 426 19.88 -13.18 -26.11
N ILE A 427 21.01 -13.43 -26.78
CA ILE A 427 21.27 -13.07 -28.18
C ILE A 427 20.12 -13.47 -29.12
N GLU A 428 19.61 -14.70 -28.96
CA GLU A 428 18.54 -15.25 -29.80
C GLU A 428 17.25 -14.40 -29.72
N PHE A 429 16.95 -13.87 -28.54
CA PHE A 429 15.83 -12.96 -28.37
C PHE A 429 16.05 -11.63 -29.11
N LEU A 430 17.26 -11.08 -29.01
CA LEU A 430 17.60 -9.80 -29.63
C LEU A 430 17.63 -9.90 -31.17
N LYS A 431 18.07 -11.05 -31.71
CA LYS A 431 17.93 -11.40 -33.13
C LYS A 431 16.46 -11.42 -33.57
N GLN A 432 15.58 -12.04 -32.78
CA GLN A 432 14.15 -12.11 -33.09
C GLN A 432 13.49 -10.72 -33.10
N LEU A 433 13.99 -9.78 -32.30
CA LEU A 433 13.56 -8.39 -32.36
C LEU A 433 14.16 -7.62 -33.56
N LYS A 434 15.15 -8.19 -34.27
CA LYS A 434 15.93 -7.55 -35.34
C LYS A 434 16.85 -6.43 -34.84
N LEU A 435 17.35 -6.57 -33.61
CA LEU A 435 18.39 -5.71 -33.08
C LEU A 435 19.79 -6.12 -33.54
N PHE A 436 20.00 -7.39 -33.92
CA PHE A 436 21.30 -7.93 -34.31
C PHE A 436 21.38 -8.29 -35.81
N ASP A 437 22.60 -8.26 -36.35
CA ASP A 437 22.97 -8.79 -37.66
C ASP A 437 23.53 -10.23 -37.58
N ASP A 438 23.93 -10.79 -38.74
CA ASP A 438 24.45 -12.15 -38.85
C ASP A 438 25.82 -12.34 -38.17
N LYS A 439 26.55 -11.25 -37.90
CA LYS A 439 27.84 -11.23 -37.20
C LYS A 439 27.69 -10.95 -35.70
N TYR A 440 26.47 -11.01 -35.16
CA TYR A 440 26.19 -10.73 -33.75
C TYR A 440 26.51 -9.29 -33.31
N ASN A 441 26.50 -8.33 -34.24
CA ASN A 441 26.59 -6.91 -33.92
C ASN A 441 25.22 -6.23 -33.92
N LEU A 442 25.06 -5.16 -33.12
CA LEU A 442 23.84 -4.34 -33.08
C LEU A 442 23.60 -3.69 -34.46
N LYS A 443 22.61 -4.20 -35.19
CA LYS A 443 22.19 -3.71 -36.51
C LYS A 443 21.51 -2.34 -36.43
N ASN A 444 20.72 -2.13 -35.38
CA ASN A 444 20.01 -0.88 -35.12
C ASN A 444 20.16 -0.51 -33.64
N LYS A 445 20.33 0.79 -33.35
CA LYS A 445 20.33 1.28 -31.96
C LYS A 445 18.98 1.05 -31.26
N TYR A 446 17.88 1.07 -32.00
CA TYR A 446 16.52 0.84 -31.49
C TYR A 446 15.56 0.36 -32.59
N ILE A 447 14.41 -0.19 -32.17
CA ILE A 447 13.27 -0.53 -33.02
C ILE A 447 12.14 0.44 -32.75
N PHE A 448 11.55 0.96 -33.81
CA PHE A 448 10.31 1.73 -33.76
C PHE A 448 9.10 0.88 -34.17
N LYS A 449 8.09 0.81 -33.31
CA LYS A 449 6.77 0.24 -33.59
C LYS A 449 5.76 1.38 -33.61
N LYS A 450 5.20 1.64 -34.80
CA LYS A 450 4.24 2.74 -35.00
C LYS A 450 3.09 2.67 -33.99
N PRO A 451 2.66 3.81 -33.42
CA PRO A 451 3.14 5.17 -33.72
C PRO A 451 4.09 5.79 -32.68
N ASN A 452 4.25 5.21 -31.49
CA ASN A 452 5.02 5.84 -30.40
C ASN A 452 5.78 4.87 -29.49
N LEU A 453 5.97 3.61 -29.90
CA LEU A 453 6.71 2.64 -29.11
C LEU A 453 8.11 2.43 -29.68
N TYR A 454 9.10 2.64 -28.82
CA TYR A 454 10.51 2.38 -29.08
C TYR A 454 11.01 1.26 -28.18
N CYS A 455 11.97 0.50 -28.68
CA CYS A 455 12.57 -0.59 -27.92
C CYS A 455 14.06 -0.69 -28.26
N PHE A 456 14.91 -0.78 -27.23
CA PHE A 456 16.34 -0.99 -27.42
C PHE A 456 16.91 -1.93 -26.37
N HIS A 457 18.02 -2.58 -26.73
CA HIS A 457 18.89 -3.29 -25.81
C HIS A 457 19.90 -2.33 -25.20
N LEU A 458 20.30 -2.56 -23.94
CA LEU A 458 21.32 -1.76 -23.26
C LEU A 458 22.54 -1.49 -24.17
N PRO A 459 22.98 -0.22 -24.29
CA PRO A 459 24.20 0.11 -25.04
C PRO A 459 25.41 -0.72 -24.61
N GLN A 460 26.34 -0.97 -25.52
CA GLN A 460 27.55 -1.72 -25.22
C GLN A 460 28.50 -0.89 -24.33
N LEU A 461 29.17 -1.56 -23.38
CA LEU A 461 30.32 -1.02 -22.64
C LEU A 461 31.59 -1.65 -23.22
N ASP A 462 32.69 -0.91 -23.23
CA ASP A 462 33.92 -1.31 -23.94
C ASP A 462 34.41 -2.73 -23.53
N ASP A 463 34.93 -3.48 -24.51
CA ASP A 463 35.56 -4.80 -24.39
C ASP A 463 34.70 -6.02 -23.99
N LYS A 464 33.36 -5.93 -23.94
CA LYS A 464 32.49 -7.12 -23.81
C LYS A 464 31.21 -7.01 -24.64
N GLU A 465 30.71 -8.14 -25.13
CA GLU A 465 29.59 -8.20 -26.07
C GLU A 465 28.21 -7.98 -25.41
N PHE A 466 28.00 -8.45 -24.17
CA PHE A 466 26.70 -8.39 -23.49
C PHE A 466 26.84 -8.16 -21.99
N PHE A 467 25.88 -7.40 -21.44
CA PHE A 467 25.85 -7.02 -20.04
C PHE A 467 24.44 -6.82 -19.53
N SER A 468 24.20 -7.38 -18.35
CA SER A 468 23.10 -6.93 -17.51
C SER A 468 23.30 -5.48 -17.04
N ILE A 469 22.21 -4.79 -16.72
CA ILE A 469 22.24 -3.39 -16.27
C ILE A 469 23.13 -3.17 -15.04
N GLU A 470 23.39 -4.20 -14.23
CA GLU A 470 24.27 -4.10 -13.07
C GLU A 470 25.75 -3.83 -13.45
N TYR A 471 26.18 -4.14 -14.68
CA TYR A 471 27.53 -3.86 -15.15
C TYR A 471 27.79 -2.38 -15.45
N TYR A 472 26.74 -1.57 -15.58
CA TYR A 472 26.84 -0.12 -15.70
C TYR A 472 27.32 0.57 -14.41
N PHE A 473 27.34 -0.16 -13.29
CA PHE A 473 27.95 0.35 -12.06
C PHE A 473 29.47 0.17 -12.09
N GLN A 474 30.18 1.20 -11.62
CA GLN A 474 31.62 1.14 -11.38
C GLN A 474 32.03 -0.09 -10.54
N GLU A 475 33.21 -0.62 -10.80
CA GLU A 475 33.69 -1.86 -10.18
C GLU A 475 33.71 -1.81 -8.65
N ASN A 476 34.04 -0.66 -8.05
CA ASN A 476 34.00 -0.44 -6.60
C ASN A 476 32.60 -0.67 -5.98
N ILE A 477 31.52 -0.35 -6.72
CA ILE A 477 30.14 -0.59 -6.29
C ILE A 477 29.77 -2.06 -6.50
N ARG A 478 30.21 -2.67 -7.61
CA ARG A 478 29.98 -4.10 -7.88
C ARG A 478 30.72 -5.01 -6.89
N ASN A 479 31.86 -4.56 -6.37
CA ASN A 479 32.67 -5.31 -5.40
C ASN A 479 32.32 -5.00 -3.93
N LYS A 480 31.37 -4.09 -3.67
CA LYS A 480 31.01 -3.71 -2.29
C LYS A 480 30.27 -4.82 -1.57
N TYR A 481 30.67 -5.09 -0.33
CA TYR A 481 29.99 -6.05 0.54
C TYR A 481 28.67 -5.49 1.05
N ILE A 482 27.58 -6.21 0.82
CA ILE A 482 26.27 -5.94 1.41
C ILE A 482 25.86 -7.19 2.18
N ASN A 483 25.81 -7.10 3.52
CA ASN A 483 25.55 -8.22 4.43
C ASN A 483 26.45 -9.45 4.17
N GLY A 484 27.76 -9.24 3.94
CA GLY A 484 28.73 -10.32 3.82
C GLY A 484 28.88 -10.96 2.42
N LYS A 485 28.23 -10.44 1.37
CA LYS A 485 28.43 -10.87 -0.04
C LYS A 485 28.64 -9.69 -0.99
N ARG A 486 29.37 -9.87 -2.10
CA ARG A 486 29.58 -8.85 -3.15
C ARG A 486 28.45 -8.90 -4.18
N LEU A 487 28.21 -7.80 -4.90
CA LEU A 487 27.25 -7.79 -6.01
C LEU A 487 27.75 -8.62 -7.20
N ARG A 488 29.06 -8.56 -7.49
CA ARG A 488 29.71 -9.39 -8.51
C ARG A 488 29.40 -10.88 -8.34
N ASP A 489 29.34 -11.37 -7.10
CA ASP A 489 28.99 -12.76 -6.77
C ASP A 489 27.53 -13.13 -7.14
N ILE A 490 26.62 -12.16 -7.28
CA ILE A 490 25.25 -12.38 -7.79
C ILE A 490 25.28 -12.43 -9.31
N ILE A 491 25.96 -11.46 -9.93
CA ILE A 491 26.05 -11.30 -11.38
C ILE A 491 26.71 -12.52 -12.02
N GLU A 492 27.79 -13.04 -11.43
CA GLU A 492 28.52 -14.22 -11.93
C GLU A 492 27.81 -15.55 -11.63
N LYS A 493 26.93 -15.60 -10.62
CA LYS A 493 26.13 -16.80 -10.29
C LYS A 493 24.85 -16.94 -11.10
N GLU A 494 24.32 -15.87 -11.68
CA GLU A 494 23.09 -15.92 -12.49
C GLU A 494 23.26 -16.63 -13.85
N ASN A 495 24.48 -17.03 -14.22
CA ASN A 495 24.74 -17.97 -15.32
C ASN A 495 24.44 -19.45 -14.98
N ILE A 496 24.04 -19.77 -13.74
CA ILE A 496 23.61 -21.12 -13.34
C ILE A 496 22.20 -21.03 -12.74
N TYR A 497 21.27 -21.77 -13.36
CA TYR A 497 19.84 -21.80 -13.04
C TYR A 497 19.50 -21.79 -11.54
N LYS A 498 18.46 -21.00 -11.22
CA LYS A 498 17.58 -21.04 -10.02
C LYS A 498 18.31 -21.16 -8.68
N ILE A 499 18.35 -20.07 -7.91
CA ILE A 499 18.74 -20.13 -6.50
C ILE A 499 17.59 -19.71 -5.59
N ASP A 500 17.25 -20.65 -4.71
CA ASP A 500 16.39 -20.56 -3.53
C ASP A 500 17.02 -19.71 -2.41
N ASP A 501 16.15 -19.23 -1.52
CA ASP A 501 16.39 -18.28 -0.43
C ASP A 501 17.63 -18.54 0.47
N LYS A 502 18.44 -17.47 0.66
CA LYS A 502 19.04 -16.99 1.95
C LYS A 502 20.22 -16.01 1.83
N SER A 503 20.49 -15.44 0.66
CA SER A 503 21.60 -14.48 0.50
C SER A 503 21.23 -13.24 -0.34
N LEU A 504 22.14 -12.26 -0.48
CA LEU A 504 21.88 -10.96 -1.10
C LEU A 504 21.00 -11.10 -2.37
N THR A 505 19.79 -10.51 -2.36
CA THR A 505 18.87 -10.54 -3.50
C THR A 505 19.04 -9.26 -4.32
N LYS A 506 18.77 -9.28 -5.64
CA LYS A 506 18.72 -8.07 -6.49
C LYS A 506 17.92 -6.93 -5.83
N SER A 507 16.88 -7.27 -5.05
CA SER A 507 16.09 -6.32 -4.26
C SER A 507 16.88 -5.57 -3.17
N LYS A 508 17.79 -6.23 -2.45
CA LYS A 508 18.64 -5.57 -1.43
C LYS A 508 19.64 -4.62 -2.06
N PHE A 509 20.24 -5.00 -3.18
CA PHE A 509 21.13 -4.10 -3.92
C PHE A 509 20.36 -2.88 -4.45
N SER A 510 19.17 -3.08 -5.00
CA SER A 510 18.26 -1.98 -5.37
C SER A 510 17.95 -1.03 -4.22
N GLN A 511 17.76 -1.53 -2.98
CA GLN A 511 17.61 -0.67 -1.80
C GLN A 511 18.88 0.12 -1.47
N TYR A 512 20.06 -0.48 -1.65
CA TYR A 512 21.34 0.22 -1.47
C TYR A 512 21.50 1.35 -2.51
N ILE A 513 21.29 1.05 -3.80
CA ILE A 513 21.36 2.06 -4.87
C ILE A 513 20.39 3.20 -4.61
N ARG A 514 19.17 2.91 -4.14
CA ARG A 514 18.20 3.94 -3.78
C ARG A 514 18.71 4.93 -2.73
N LYS A 515 19.55 4.49 -1.80
CA LYS A 515 20.16 5.37 -0.79
C LYS A 515 21.22 6.30 -1.38
N LEU A 516 21.87 5.90 -2.46
CA LEU A 516 22.87 6.73 -3.14
C LEU A 516 22.28 7.97 -3.82
N ARG A 517 20.94 8.04 -3.98
CA ARG A 517 20.25 9.20 -4.53
C ARG A 517 20.45 10.47 -3.69
N TYR A 518 20.42 10.34 -2.37
CA TYR A 518 20.31 11.48 -1.47
C TYR A 518 21.56 11.64 -0.59
N ASP A 519 21.81 12.87 -0.18
CA ASP A 519 22.71 13.17 0.92
C ASP A 519 22.18 12.52 2.21
N ASN A 520 23.05 11.80 2.94
CA ASN A 520 22.65 11.07 4.15
C ASN A 520 22.17 11.99 5.28
N GLU A 521 22.64 13.24 5.31
CA GLU A 521 22.28 14.24 6.31
C GLU A 521 21.01 14.98 5.93
N LYS A 522 20.91 15.43 4.67
CA LYS A 522 19.80 16.29 4.22
C LYS A 522 18.59 15.52 3.66
N LYS A 523 18.73 14.22 3.32
CA LYS A 523 17.68 13.28 2.84
C LYS A 523 16.85 13.71 1.62
N THR A 524 16.91 14.96 1.20
CA THR A 524 16.20 15.54 0.05
C THR A 524 17.15 16.00 -1.04
N ASP A 525 18.37 16.38 -0.68
CA ASP A 525 19.36 16.93 -1.61
C ASP A 525 20.07 15.80 -2.35
N ILE A 526 20.25 15.96 -3.66
CA ILE A 526 20.94 14.98 -4.51
C ILE A 526 22.42 14.98 -4.12
N ASN A 527 22.98 13.79 -3.89
CA ASN A 527 24.39 13.64 -3.57
C ASN A 527 25.24 13.72 -4.86
N SER A 528 25.71 14.91 -5.21
CA SER A 528 26.53 15.15 -6.40
C SER A 528 27.83 14.32 -6.42
N ASN A 529 28.39 13.95 -5.27
CA ASN A 529 29.57 13.09 -5.20
C ASN A 529 29.32 11.69 -5.76
N ASN A 530 28.07 11.21 -5.71
CA ASN A 530 27.70 9.91 -6.25
C ASN A 530 27.52 9.92 -7.77
N LYS A 531 27.52 11.09 -8.44
CA LYS A 531 27.30 11.19 -9.90
C LYS A 531 28.26 10.32 -10.70
N LYS A 532 29.54 10.24 -10.31
CA LYS A 532 30.56 9.41 -10.99
C LYS A 532 30.21 7.92 -11.03
N ILE A 533 29.51 7.41 -10.01
CA ILE A 533 29.07 6.00 -9.91
C ILE A 533 28.19 5.59 -11.09
N PHE A 534 27.42 6.54 -11.63
CA PHE A 534 26.41 6.31 -12.66
C PHE A 534 26.87 6.77 -14.05
N SER A 535 28.16 7.07 -14.24
CA SER A 535 28.72 7.60 -15.50
C SER A 535 28.32 6.80 -16.74
N GLU A 536 28.41 5.46 -16.71
CA GLU A 536 28.04 4.62 -17.84
C GLU A 536 26.53 4.66 -18.17
N PHE A 537 25.66 4.98 -17.20
CA PHE A 537 24.22 5.12 -17.46
C PHE A 537 23.91 6.27 -18.41
N LYS A 538 24.85 7.22 -18.60
CA LYS A 538 24.73 8.30 -19.57
C LYS A 538 24.45 7.79 -20.98
N LYS A 539 25.07 6.66 -21.36
CA LYS A 539 24.83 6.00 -22.66
C LYS A 539 23.35 5.65 -22.90
N ILE A 540 22.63 5.25 -21.85
CA ILE A 540 21.18 4.96 -21.92
C ILE A 540 20.39 6.26 -22.15
N PHE A 541 20.75 7.34 -21.46
CA PHE A 541 20.03 8.61 -21.54
C PHE A 541 20.32 9.36 -22.84
N ASP A 542 21.54 9.27 -23.36
CA ASP A 542 21.90 9.79 -24.69
C ASP A 542 21.09 9.08 -25.78
N LEU A 543 20.93 7.76 -25.68
CA LEU A 543 20.09 6.99 -26.62
C LEU A 543 18.60 7.37 -26.51
N ILE A 544 18.09 7.67 -25.32
CA ILE A 544 16.72 8.18 -25.14
C ILE A 544 16.57 9.57 -25.76
N ASP A 545 17.58 10.43 -25.67
CA ASP A 545 17.60 11.75 -26.32
C ASP A 545 17.58 11.62 -27.86
N GLU A 546 18.33 10.66 -28.43
CA GLU A 546 18.26 10.32 -29.86
C GLU A 546 16.85 9.86 -30.27
N ILE A 547 16.22 8.97 -29.47
CA ILE A 547 14.85 8.50 -29.71
C ILE A 547 13.84 9.65 -29.68
N LEU A 548 14.00 10.60 -28.76
CA LEU A 548 13.14 11.78 -28.68
C LEU A 548 13.22 12.65 -29.93
N LYS A 549 14.43 12.88 -30.44
CA LYS A 549 14.66 13.62 -31.69
C LYS A 549 13.97 12.91 -32.87
N ASP A 550 14.19 11.61 -33.03
CA ASP A 550 13.54 10.80 -34.07
C ASP A 550 12.00 10.81 -33.94
N TYR A 551 11.47 10.71 -32.72
CA TYR A 551 10.03 10.74 -32.46
C TYR A 551 9.39 12.07 -32.87
N ASN A 552 10.02 13.20 -32.52
CA ASN A 552 9.54 14.52 -32.90
C ASN A 552 9.51 14.70 -34.42
N THR A 553 10.53 14.20 -35.13
CA THR A 553 10.54 14.22 -36.61
C THR A 553 9.44 13.35 -37.21
N ARG A 554 9.05 12.26 -36.55
CA ARG A 554 7.99 11.35 -37.03
C ARG A 554 6.57 11.85 -36.78
N ILE A 555 6.33 12.61 -35.71
CA ILE A 555 4.99 13.17 -35.42
C ILE A 555 4.69 14.41 -36.28
N GLN A 556 5.73 15.17 -36.65
CA GLN A 556 5.57 16.33 -37.54
C GLN A 556 5.25 15.96 -39.00
N LYS A 557 5.37 14.68 -39.37
CA LYS A 557 5.03 14.10 -40.68
C LYS A 557 3.72 13.35 -40.59
#